data_AF-A0A353T3X8-F1
#
_entry.id   AF-A0A353T3X8-F1
#
_cell.length_a   1.000
_cell.length_b   1.000
_cell.length_c   1.000
_cell.angle_alpha   90.00
_cell.angle_beta   90.00
_cell.angle_gamma   90.00
#
_symmetry.space_group_name_H-M   'P 1'
#
loop_
_entity.id
_entity.type
_entity.pdbx_description
1 polymer ?
#
loop_
_entity_poly.entity_id
_entity_poly.type
_entity_poly.pdbx_seq_one_letter_code
_entity_poly.pdbx_strand_id
1 'polypeptide(L)' 'MNYSDYYLNEMHIHPKALSFVRNAQRDIQKKFTDLNEMAEYHQARILHVFGKHRISPRHFIGTTGYGYGDD' A
#
# COMPACT_ATOMS: atom_id res chain seq x y z
N MET A 1 4.97 -3.64 25.78
CA MET A 1 5.76 -2.52 25.23
C MET A 1 4.85 -1.68 24.35
N ASN A 2 4.57 -0.43 24.73
CA ASN A 2 3.79 0.48 23.88
C ASN A 2 4.68 0.94 22.71
N TYR A 3 4.08 1.22 21.54
CA TYR A 3 4.75 1.89 20.42
C TYR A 3 5.60 3.08 20.89
N SER A 4 5.06 3.89 21.80
CA SER A 4 5.77 5.02 22.41
C SER A 4 7.05 4.63 23.14
N ASP A 5 6.98 3.56 23.93
CA ASP A 5 8.08 3.14 24.81
C ASP A 5 9.25 2.62 24.00
N TYR A 6 8.97 1.93 22.88
CA TYR A 6 10.00 1.45 21.96
C TYR A 6 10.84 2.61 21.41
N TYR A 7 10.20 3.67 20.92
CA TYR A 7 10.93 4.80 20.34
C TYR A 7 11.68 5.63 21.38
N LEU A 8 11.13 5.77 22.58
CA LEU A 8 11.78 6.55 23.65
C LEU A 8 12.93 5.79 24.30
N ASN A 9 12.75 4.50 24.57
CA ASN A 9 13.66 3.73 25.42
C ASN A 9 14.63 2.84 24.63
N GLU A 10 14.19 2.22 23.53
CA GLU A 10 15.07 1.36 22.72
C GLU A 10 15.79 2.15 21.62
N MET A 11 15.06 3.06 20.97
CA MET A 11 15.61 3.88 19.87
C MET A 11 16.15 5.23 20.34
N HIS A 12 16.00 5.55 21.63
CA HIS A 12 16.46 6.80 22.26
C HIS A 12 16.05 8.08 21.51
N ILE A 13 14.87 8.07 20.88
CA ILE A 13 14.33 9.25 20.19
C ILE A 13 13.91 10.28 21.22
N HIS A 14 14.34 11.52 21.01
CA HIS A 14 14.00 12.61 21.90
C HIS A 14 12.47 12.82 21.99
N PRO A 15 11.87 12.96 23.19
CA PRO A 15 10.41 13.08 23.35
C PRO A 15 9.76 14.17 22.50
N LYS A 16 10.44 15.32 22.33
CA LYS A 16 9.96 16.42 21.45
C LYS A 16 9.89 16.04 19.98
N ALA A 17 10.81 15.22 19.48
CA ALA A 17 10.76 14.75 18.09
C ALA A 17 9.58 13.79 17.90
N LEU A 18 9.36 12.89 18.85
CA LEU A 18 8.23 11.96 18.83
C LEU A 18 6.88 12.70 18.89
N SER A 19 6.75 13.73 19.72
CA SER A 19 5.53 14.54 19.79
C SER A 19 5.30 15.35 18.52
N PHE A 20 6.36 15.90 17.91
CA PHE A 20 6.29 16.61 16.64
C PHE A 20 5.73 15.70 15.53
N VAL A 21 6.29 14.49 15.38
CA VAL A 21 5.83 13.52 14.36
C VAL A 21 4.37 13.13 14.60
N ARG A 22 3.96 12.89 15.85
CA ARG A 22 2.55 12.56 16.17
C ARG A 22 1.60 13.68 15.78
N ASN A 23 1.97 14.93 16.04
CA ASN A 23 1.15 16.07 15.65
C ASN A 23 1.04 16.14 14.12
N ALA A 24 2.16 16.01 13.41
CA ALA A 24 2.16 15.98 11.95
C ALA A 24 1.31 14.83 11.37
N GLN A 25 1.36 13.64 11.97
CA GLN A 25 0.50 12.50 11.59
C GLN A 25 -0.98 12.81 11.80
N ARG A 26 -1.34 13.48 12.91
CA ARG A 26 -2.71 13.90 13.17
C ARG A 26 -3.19 14.93 12.15
N ASP A 27 -2.33 15.89 11.80
CA ASP A 27 -2.67 16.96 10.84
C ASP A 27 -2.94 16.42 9.43
N ILE A 28 -2.26 15.34 9.03
CA ILE A 28 -2.44 14.70 7.72
C ILE A 28 -3.42 13.52 7.74
N GLN A 29 -4.00 13.16 8.90
CA GLN A 29 -4.81 11.96 9.07
C GLN A 29 -5.96 11.89 8.05
N LYS A 30 -6.69 13.00 7.86
CA LYS A 30 -7.79 13.06 6.90
C LYS A 30 -7.35 12.73 5.47
N LYS A 31 -6.20 13.26 5.03
CA LYS A 31 -5.68 12.98 3.68
C LYS A 31 -5.31 11.51 3.52
N PHE A 32 -4.79 10.88 4.57
CA PHE A 32 -4.50 9.45 4.55
C PHE A 32 -5.78 8.62 4.48
N THR A 33 -6.85 9.03 5.17
CA THR A 33 -8.17 8.40 5.03
C THR A 33 -8.67 8.48 3.59
N ASP A 34 -8.65 9.67 2.98
CA ASP A 34 -9.08 9.86 1.59
C ASP A 34 -8.26 8.99 0.61
N LEU A 35 -6.94 8.90 0.82
CA LEU A 35 -6.05 8.05 0.03
C LEU A 35 -6.37 6.56 0.20
N ASN A 36 -6.68 6.12 1.42
CA ASN A 36 -7.02 4.73 1.69
C ASN A 36 -8.34 4.33 1.02
N GLU A 37 -9.35 5.19 1.04
CA GLU A 37 -10.63 4.95 0.35
C GLU A 37 -10.43 4.82 -1.17
N MET A 38 -9.61 5.69 -1.76
CA MET A 38 -9.27 5.59 -3.19
C MET A 38 -8.49 4.30 -3.50
N ALA A 39 -7.53 3.93 -2.65
CA ALA A 39 -6.77 2.71 -2.81
C ALA A 39 -7.67 1.47 -2.77
N GLU A 40 -8.61 1.41 -1.82
CA GLU A 40 -9.59 0.34 -1.70
C GLU A 40 -10.49 0.25 -2.94
N TYR A 41 -11.02 1.38 -3.39
CA TYR A 41 -11.85 1.46 -4.61
C TYR A 41 -11.09 0.94 -5.84
N HIS A 42 -9.86 1.41 -6.05
CA HIS A 42 -9.07 1.00 -7.21
C HIS A 42 -8.64 -0.47 -7.13
N GLN A 43 -8.30 -0.96 -5.94
CA GLN A 43 -7.98 -2.37 -5.72
C GLN A 43 -9.15 -3.28 -6.07
N ALA A 44 -10.36 -2.94 -5.62
CA ALA A 44 -11.57 -3.69 -5.95
C ALA A 44 -11.84 -3.71 -7.47
N ARG A 45 -11.61 -2.58 -8.15
CA ARG A 45 -11.74 -2.51 -9.62
C ARG A 45 -10.73 -3.37 -10.35
N ILE A 46 -9.47 -3.38 -9.91
CA ILE A 46 -8.43 -4.25 -10.51
C ILE A 46 -8.84 -5.71 -10.34
N LEU A 47 -9.23 -6.12 -9.14
CA LEU A 47 -9.69 -7.49 -8.87
C LEU A 47 -10.90 -7.87 -9.74
N HIS A 48 -11.85 -6.97 -9.91
CA HIS A 48 -13.00 -7.19 -10.79
C HIS A 48 -12.59 -7.42 -12.24
N VAL A 49 -11.67 -6.62 -12.79
CA VAL A 49 -11.17 -6.77 -14.16
C VAL A 49 -10.39 -8.08 -14.33
N PHE A 50 -9.54 -8.44 -13.36
CA PHE A 50 -8.83 -9.72 -13.36
C PHE A 50 -9.80 -10.91 -13.41
N GLY A 51 -10.87 -10.87 -12.61
CA GLY A 51 -11.92 -11.88 -12.63
C GLY A 51 -12.70 -11.91 -13.95
N LYS A 52 -13.07 -10.74 -14.49
CA LYS A 52 -13.81 -10.61 -15.76
C LYS A 52 -13.05 -11.23 -16.93
N HIS A 53 -11.75 -10.99 -17.01
CA HIS A 53 -10.89 -11.52 -18.09
C HIS A 53 -10.31 -12.90 -17.76
N ARG A 54 -10.65 -13.48 -16.61
CA ARG A 54 -10.17 -14.80 -16.16
C ARG A 54 -8.63 -14.89 -16.21
N ILE A 55 -7.97 -13.80 -15.81
CA ILE A 55 -6.51 -13.74 -15.72
C ILE A 55 -6.04 -14.87 -14.82
N SER A 56 -5.00 -15.55 -15.27
CA SER A 56 -4.49 -16.79 -14.70
C SER A 56 -2.99 -16.90 -14.97
N PRO A 57 -2.27 -17.79 -14.27
CA PRO A 57 -0.83 -17.95 -14.47
C PRO A 57 -0.40 -18.23 -15.92
N ARG A 58 -1.30 -18.73 -16.79
CA ARG A 58 -1.01 -18.96 -18.21
C ARG A 58 -0.69 -17.66 -18.95
N HIS A 59 -1.34 -16.55 -18.60
CA HIS A 59 -1.12 -15.22 -19.18
C HIS A 59 0.18 -14.56 -18.67
N PHE A 60 0.94 -15.23 -17.80
CA PHE A 60 2.25 -14.76 -17.34
C PHE A 60 3.41 -15.54 -17.98
N ILE A 61 3.11 -16.38 -18.97
CA ILE A 61 4.14 -17.10 -19.73
C ILE A 61 4.66 -16.14 -20.81
N GLY A 62 5.96 -15.86 -20.80
CA GLY A 62 6.56 -15.01 -21.83
C GLY A 62 6.63 -15.71 -23.19
N THR A 63 6.37 -14.96 -24.26
CA THR A 63 6.53 -15.44 -25.64
C THR A 63 7.86 -15.01 -26.25
N THR A 64 8.29 -15.73 -27.29
CA THR A 64 9.52 -15.46 -28.05
C THR A 64 9.24 -15.55 -29.56
N GLY A 65 10.19 -15.09 -30.38
CA GLY A 65 10.01 -15.06 -31.84
C GLY A 65 8.94 -14.06 -32.26
N TYR A 66 8.01 -14.47 -33.14
CA TYR A 66 6.97 -13.57 -33.67
C TYR A 66 5.78 -13.34 -32.71
N GLY A 67 5.61 -14.17 -31.67
CA GLY A 67 4.53 -13.98 -30.68
C GLY A 67 3.11 -14.21 -31.20
N TYR A 68 2.91 -15.10 -32.18
CA TYR A 68 1.55 -15.34 -32.72
C TYR A 68 0.64 -16.02 -31.69
N GLY A 69 -0.44 -15.33 -31.32
CA GLY A 69 -1.42 -15.81 -30.35
C GLY A 69 -0.89 -15.79 -28.92
N ASP A 70 -0.09 -14.77 -28.55
CA ASP A 70 0.23 -14.49 -27.14
C ASP A 70 -1.05 -14.05 -26.41
N ASP A 71 -1.80 -15.08 -26.00
CA ASP A 71 -3.01 -15.03 -25.17
C ASP A 71 -2.64 -14.75 -23.71
#